data_AF-A0A0P0XZM5-F1
#
_entry.id   AF-A0A0P0XZM5-F1
#
_cell.length_a   1.000
_cell.length_b   1.000
_cell.length_c   1.000
_cell.angle_alpha   90.00
_cell.angle_beta   90.00
_cell.angle_gamma   90.00
#
_symmetry.space_group_name_H-M   'P 1'
#
loop_
_entity.id
_entity.type
_entity.pdbx_description
1 polymer ?
#
loop_
_entity_poly.entity_id
_entity_poly.type
_entity_poly.pdbx_seq_one_letter_code
_entity_poly.pdbx_strand_id
1 'polypeptide(L)'
;MNTTAKLLALAVFAAAAILSLDSRSDVRQLEIRDGDVELIPLLDGAAGPESIVFGDAGDGPYTSVSDGRILKWLPPPERRWVEHSCSVPEL
;
A
#
# COMPACT_ATOMS: atom_id res chain seq x y z
N MET A 1 -8.94 30.20 -34.22
CA MET A 1 -7.73 29.58 -33.62
C MET A 1 -6.82 29.13 -34.76
N ASN A 2 -5.60 29.66 -34.84
CA ASN A 2 -4.65 29.38 -35.93
C ASN A 2 -4.11 27.93 -35.86
N THR A 3 -3.59 27.42 -36.97
CA THR A 3 -3.13 26.03 -37.12
C THR A 3 -2.06 25.67 -36.08
N THR A 4 -1.16 26.60 -35.76
CA THR A 4 -0.10 26.43 -34.76
C THR A 4 -0.65 26.18 -33.36
N ALA A 5 -1.66 26.94 -32.93
CA ALA A 5 -2.31 26.74 -31.64
C ALA A 5 -3.03 25.39 -31.54
N LYS A 6 -3.64 24.92 -32.64
CA LYS A 6 -4.26 23.57 -32.69
C LYS A 6 -3.21 22.46 -32.56
N LEU A 7 -2.06 22.61 -33.25
CA LEU A 7 -0.95 21.66 -33.19
C LEU A 7 -0.33 21.58 -31.79
N LEU A 8 -0.12 22.72 -31.14
CA LEU A 8 0.42 22.78 -29.78
C LEU A 8 -0.52 22.12 -28.77
N ALA A 9 -1.83 22.41 -28.84
CA ALA A 9 -2.82 21.79 -27.96
C ALA A 9 -2.87 20.25 -28.10
N LEU A 10 -2.78 19.75 -29.34
CA LEU A 10 -2.73 18.31 -29.61
C LEU A 10 -1.46 17.66 -29.04
N ALA A 11 -0.31 18.32 -29.18
CA ALA A 11 0.96 17.82 -28.64
C ALA A 11 0.93 17.74 -27.09
N VAL A 12 0.36 18.75 -26.42
CA VAL A 12 0.19 18.74 -24.96
C VAL A 12 -0.76 17.63 -24.52
N PHE A 13 -1.88 17.43 -25.23
CA PHE A 13 -2.82 16.36 -24.92
C PHE A 13 -2.19 14.97 -25.10
N ALA A 14 -1.42 14.77 -26.19
CA ALA A 14 -0.69 13.53 -26.43
C ALA A 14 0.37 13.28 -25.34
N ALA A 15 1.13 14.30 -24.93
CA ALA A 15 2.10 14.18 -23.85
C ALA A 15 1.42 13.83 -22.51
N ALA A 16 0.31 14.51 -22.17
CA ALA A 16 -0.46 14.20 -20.96
C ALA A 16 -1.02 12.77 -20.99
N ALA A 17 -1.52 12.31 -22.14
CA ALA A 17 -2.01 10.94 -22.30
C ALA A 17 -0.87 9.92 -22.12
N ILE A 18 0.31 10.15 -22.71
CA ILE A 18 1.48 9.28 -22.56
C ILE A 18 1.95 9.23 -21.09
N LEU A 19 2.05 10.39 -20.41
CA LEU A 19 2.41 10.46 -19.00
C LEU A 19 1.38 9.77 -18.10
N SER A 20 0.09 9.81 -18.47
CA SER A 20 -0.98 9.13 -17.71
C SER A 20 -0.95 7.61 -17.83
N LEU A 21 -0.38 7.06 -18.92
CA LEU A 21 -0.29 5.61 -19.13
C LEU A 21 0.67 4.94 -18.14
N ASP A 22 1.79 5.60 -17.83
CA ASP A 22 2.81 5.08 -16.91
C ASP A 22 2.24 4.85 -15.50
N SER A 23 1.32 5.72 -15.06
CA SER A 23 0.68 5.63 -13.75
C SER A 23 -0.23 4.41 -13.56
N ARG A 24 -0.72 3.78 -14.64
CA ARG A 24 -1.60 2.59 -14.52
C ARG A 24 -0.84 1.27 -14.38
N SER A 25 0.45 1.25 -14.71
CA SER A 25 1.23 0.01 -14.77
C SER A 25 1.84 -0.45 -13.45
N ASP A 26 1.73 0.32 -12.36
CA ASP A 26 2.49 0.00 -11.13
C ASP A 26 1.83 -1.07 -10.23
N VAL A 27 0.69 -1.65 -10.63
CA VAL A 27 0.18 -2.84 -9.94
C VAL A 27 0.98 -4.05 -10.45
N ARG A 28 2.19 -4.22 -9.92
CA ARG A 28 2.93 -5.48 -10.08
C ARG A 28 2.08 -6.58 -9.49
N GLN A 29 1.62 -7.49 -10.35
CA GLN A 29 1.05 -8.74 -9.90
C GLN A 29 2.19 -9.53 -9.24
N LEU A 30 2.27 -9.45 -7.91
CA LEU A 30 3.26 -10.19 -7.14
C LEU A 30 2.85 -11.66 -7.16
N GLU A 31 3.70 -12.51 -7.76
CA GLU A 31 3.59 -13.95 -7.56
C GLU A 31 4.07 -14.25 -6.15
N ILE A 32 3.13 -14.54 -5.24
CA ILE A 32 3.46 -14.97 -3.89
C ILE A 32 3.87 -16.44 -3.98
N ARG A 33 5.16 -16.72 -3.86
CA ARG A 33 5.63 -18.11 -3.74
C ARG A 33 5.56 -18.54 -2.29
N ASP A 34 5.48 -19.85 -2.09
CA ASP A 34 5.59 -20.43 -0.76
C ASP A 34 6.95 -20.04 -0.14
N GLY A 35 6.91 -19.47 1.06
CA GLY A 35 8.09 -18.93 1.77
C GLY A 35 8.41 -17.45 1.52
N ASP A 36 7.76 -16.77 0.57
CA ASP A 36 7.96 -15.32 0.34
C ASP A 36 7.19 -14.45 1.34
N VAL A 37 6.22 -15.04 2.05
CA VAL A 37 5.31 -14.34 2.95
C VAL A 37 5.25 -15.01 4.32
N GLU A 38 5.16 -14.19 5.36
CA GLU A 38 4.85 -14.62 6.72
C GLU A 38 3.34 -14.51 6.94
N LEU A 39 2.70 -15.62 7.32
CA LEU A 39 1.29 -15.62 7.71
C LEU A 39 1.16 -15.20 9.17
N ILE A 40 0.38 -14.15 9.42
CA ILE A 40 0.10 -13.66 10.77
C ILE A 40 -1.23 -14.30 11.22
N PRO A 41 -1.22 -15.11 12.29
CA PRO A 41 -2.45 -15.72 12.79
C PRO A 41 -3.36 -14.64 13.39
N LEU A 42 -4.63 -14.67 13.05
CA LEU A 42 -5.68 -13.81 13.60
C LEU A 42 -6.62 -14.64 14.50
N LEU A 43 -7.21 -14.01 15.51
CA LEU A 43 -8.12 -14.67 16.46
C LEU A 43 -9.53 -14.82 15.87
N ASP A 44 -10.25 -15.90 16.21
CA ASP A 44 -11.71 -16.04 16.06
C ASP A 44 -12.32 -15.58 14.72
N GLY A 45 -11.69 -15.93 13.60
CA GLY A 45 -12.20 -15.57 12.27
C GLY A 45 -12.08 -14.09 11.93
N ALA A 46 -11.27 -13.35 12.69
CA ALA A 46 -10.87 -12.00 12.37
C ALA A 46 -10.22 -11.91 11.00
N ALA A 47 -10.34 -10.74 10.39
CA ALA A 47 -9.83 -10.42 9.07
C ALA A 47 -9.03 -9.11 9.12
N GLY A 48 -8.23 -8.89 8.09
CA GLY A 48 -7.48 -7.65 7.91
C GLY A 48 -6.52 -7.78 6.72
N PRO A 49 -5.71 -6.75 6.45
CA PRO A 49 -5.68 -5.42 7.09
C PRO A 49 -6.96 -4.60 6.84
N GLU A 50 -7.44 -3.85 7.84
CA GLU A 50 -8.65 -3.01 7.72
C GLU A 50 -8.34 -1.52 7.47
N SER A 51 -7.13 -1.08 7.80
CA SER A 51 -6.65 0.30 7.59
C SER A 51 -5.13 0.32 7.45
N ILE A 52 -4.57 1.37 6.85
CA ILE A 52 -3.12 1.57 6.81
C ILE A 52 -2.78 3.04 7.06
N VAL A 53 -1.83 3.30 7.95
CA VAL A 53 -1.36 4.66 8.26
C VAL A 53 0.15 4.68 8.43
N PHE A 54 0.77 5.83 8.19
CA PHE A 54 2.18 6.09 8.47
C PHE A 54 2.26 7.12 9.58
N GLY A 55 3.23 6.96 10.48
CA GLY A 55 3.49 7.97 11.50
C GLY A 55 4.15 9.21 10.92
N ASP A 56 4.07 10.33 11.64
CA ASP A 56 4.53 11.65 11.18
C ASP A 56 6.04 11.69 10.88
N ALA A 57 6.83 10.83 11.54
CA ALA A 57 8.26 10.70 11.31
C ALA A 57 8.60 9.79 10.10
N GLY A 58 7.60 9.33 9.36
CA GLY A 58 7.75 8.35 8.28
C GLY A 58 7.91 6.91 8.78
N ASP A 59 7.56 6.64 10.04
CA ASP A 59 7.58 5.29 10.60
C ASP A 59 6.30 4.50 10.29
N GLY A 60 6.38 3.17 10.44
CA GLY A 60 5.34 2.25 10.00
C GLY A 60 5.66 1.63 8.63
N PRO A 61 4.64 1.20 7.85
CA PRO A 61 3.21 1.41 8.10
C PRO A 61 2.68 0.71 9.36
N TYR A 62 1.56 1.22 9.86
CA TYR A 62 0.71 0.58 10.85
C TYR A 62 -0.56 0.10 10.18
N THR A 63 -1.09 -1.05 10.61
CA THR A 63 -2.39 -1.55 10.15
C THR A 63 -3.20 -2.06 11.32
N SER A 64 -4.50 -1.79 11.32
CA SER A 64 -5.43 -2.50 12.19
C SER A 64 -5.84 -3.84 11.58
N VAL A 65 -6.12 -4.81 12.45
CA VAL A 65 -6.76 -6.08 12.13
C VAL A 65 -7.99 -6.25 13.02
N SER A 66 -9.00 -6.96 12.57
CA SER A 66 -10.31 -7.01 13.24
C SER A 66 -10.31 -7.77 14.57
N ASP A 67 -9.19 -8.40 14.95
CA ASP A 67 -8.99 -8.96 16.29
C ASP A 67 -8.57 -7.91 17.33
N GLY A 68 -8.50 -6.63 16.94
CA GLY A 68 -8.24 -5.52 17.85
C GLY A 68 -6.77 -5.12 17.97
N ARG A 69 -5.86 -5.84 17.31
CA ARG A 69 -4.44 -5.46 17.25
C ARG A 69 -4.19 -4.36 16.22
N ILE A 70 -3.23 -3.51 16.54
CA ILE A 70 -2.53 -2.65 15.59
C ILE A 70 -1.15 -3.27 15.39
N LEU A 71 -0.82 -3.61 14.14
CA LEU A 71 0.47 -4.15 13.76
C LEU A 71 1.34 -3.05 13.16
N LYS A 72 2.63 -3.06 13.48
CA LYS A 72 3.65 -2.17 12.89
C LYS A 72 4.59 -2.99 12.01
N TRP A 73 4.84 -2.52 10.81
CA TRP A 73 5.89 -3.07 9.95
C TRP A 73 7.26 -2.61 10.47
N LEU A 74 8.16 -3.55 10.66
CA LEU A 74 9.57 -3.26 10.89
C LEU A 74 10.31 -3.26 9.55
N PRO A 75 11.01 -2.17 9.19
CA PRO A 75 11.83 -2.13 7.98
C PRO A 75 12.99 -3.13 8.06
N PRO A 76 13.84 -3.25 7.02
CA PRO A 76 15.06 -4.04 7.13
C PRO A 76 15.89 -3.63 8.36
N PRO A 77 16.53 -4.58 9.06
CA PRO A 77 16.70 -5.99 8.65
C PRO A 77 15.52 -6.92 8.96
N GLU A 78 14.60 -6.56 9.84
CA GLU A 78 13.59 -7.48 10.37
C GLU A 78 12.54 -7.88 9.34
N ARG A 79 12.08 -6.93 8.49
CA ARG A 79 11.07 -7.16 7.44
C ARG A 79 9.90 -8.03 7.90
N ARG A 80 9.32 -7.69 9.04
CA ARG A 80 8.19 -8.43 9.61
C ARG A 80 7.21 -7.48 10.28
N TRP A 81 6.00 -7.99 10.48
CA TRP A 81 5.01 -7.31 11.31
C TRP A 81 5.22 -7.66 12.78
N VAL A 82 5.03 -6.67 13.65
CA VAL A 82 5.01 -6.86 15.10
C VAL A 82 3.76 -6.21 15.68
N GLU A 83 3.25 -6.76 16.78
CA GLU A 83 2.20 -6.11 17.52
C GLU A 83 2.72 -4.79 18.12
N HIS A 84 2.00 -3.71 17.83
CA HIS A 84 2.27 -2.39 18.39
C HIS A 84 1.40 -2.12 19.62
N SER A 85 0.12 -2.49 19.53
CA SER A 85 -0.86 -2.36 20.61
C SER A 85 -2.04 -3.29 20.35
N CYS A 86 -2.76 -3.66 21.40
CA CYS A 86 -4.00 -4.42 21.31
C CYS A 86 -5.12 -3.71 22.09
N SER A 87 -6.29 -3.59 21.48
CA SER A 87 -7.49 -3.04 22.15
C SER A 87 -8.32 -4.09 22.88
N VAL A 88 -8.10 -5.38 22.59
CA VAL A 88 -8.68 -6.49 23.33
C VAL A 88 -7.68 -6.94 24.40
N PRO A 89 -8.06 -7.03 25.68
CA PRO A 89 -7.19 -7.63 26.68
C PRO A 89 -6.95 -9.11 26.33
N GLU A 90 -5.72 -9.58 26.56
CA GLU A 90 -5.29 -10.97 26.34
C GLU A 90 -6.39 -11.95 26.79
N LEU A 91 -6.87 -12.78 25.87
CA LEU A 91 -7.66 -13.97 26.19
C LEU A 91 -6.74 -15.10 26.65
#